data_AF-A0A7J7HJG8-F1
#
_entry.id   AF-A0A7J7HJG8-F1
#
_cell.length_a   1.000
_cell.length_b   1.000
_cell.length_c   1.000
_cell.angle_alpha   90.00
_cell.angle_beta   90.00
_cell.angle_gamma   90.00
#
_symmetry.space_group_name_H-M   'P 1'
#
loop_
_entity.id
_entity.type
_entity.pdbx_description
1 polymer ?
#
loop_
_entity_poly.entity_id
_entity_poly.type
_entity_poly.pdbx_seq_one_letter_code
_entity_poly.pdbx_strand_id
1 'polypeptide(L)'
;MNTQMLSPNTLYKAYLIVDFAGRAYGLDSLPSEVSIEVGSYQSRGSIYLRRQERRRESLERVWILNRNEALRSRVVKGEEHVPQERGDGWLEIELGEFYSDGSDKEVKMSLKEVKGEHLKGGLIVEGIELRPKL
;
A
#
# COMPACT_ATOMS: atom_id res chain seq x y z
N MET A 1 -5.56 15.35 5.26
CA MET A 1 -6.47 15.94 4.26
C MET A 1 -7.82 16.17 4.93
N ASN A 2 -8.63 17.14 4.50
CA ASN A 2 -9.92 17.41 5.13
C ASN A 2 -11.11 16.84 4.33
N THR A 3 -12.10 16.25 5.00
CA THR A 3 -13.32 15.71 4.36
C THR A 3 -14.20 16.77 3.71
N GLN A 4 -14.11 18.05 4.11
CA GLN A 4 -14.84 19.17 3.48
C GLN A 4 -14.41 19.44 2.02
N MET A 5 -13.25 18.94 1.61
CA MET A 5 -12.78 19.03 0.22
C MET A 5 -13.42 17.95 -0.68
N LEU A 6 -14.19 17.04 -0.10
CA LEU A 6 -14.80 15.89 -0.78
C LEU A 6 -16.32 16.06 -0.82
N SER A 7 -16.95 15.46 -1.83
CA SER A 7 -18.40 15.37 -1.85
C SER A 7 -18.92 14.64 -0.60
N PRO A 8 -19.94 15.18 0.08
CA PRO A 8 -20.54 14.55 1.24
C PRO A 8 -21.33 13.30 0.83
N ASN A 9 -21.68 12.49 1.83
CA ASN A 9 -22.41 11.24 1.70
C ASN A 9 -21.82 10.27 0.66
N THR A 10 -20.49 10.19 0.59
CA THR A 10 -19.78 9.44 -0.44
C THR A 10 -18.74 8.54 0.22
N LEU A 11 -18.74 7.26 -0.16
CA LEU A 11 -17.69 6.31 0.20
C LEU A 11 -16.51 6.53 -0.75
N TYR A 12 -15.33 6.81 -0.22
CA TYR A 12 -14.11 6.97 -1.01
C TYR A 12 -13.19 5.79 -0.79
N LYS A 13 -12.58 5.31 -1.88
CA LYS A 13 -11.35 4.51 -1.83
C LYS A 13 -10.14 5.40 -2.04
N ALA A 14 -9.10 5.15 -1.25
CA ALA A 14 -7.84 5.87 -1.32
C ALA A 14 -6.75 4.99 -1.93
N TYR A 15 -6.00 5.56 -2.87
CA TYR A 15 -4.90 4.89 -3.56
C TYR A 15 -3.63 5.74 -3.47
N LEU A 16 -2.50 5.10 -3.20
CA LEU A 16 -1.18 5.69 -3.39
C LEU A 16 -0.67 5.27 -4.77
N ILE A 17 -0.27 6.25 -5.59
CA ILE A 17 0.23 6.01 -6.94
C ILE A 17 1.75 6.06 -6.93
N VAL A 18 2.37 4.96 -7.33
CA VAL A 18 3.80 4.72 -7.13
C VAL A 18 4.44 4.01 -8.31
N ASP A 19 5.76 4.11 -8.40
CA ASP A 19 6.59 3.27 -9.25
C ASP A 19 7.83 2.83 -8.48
N PHE A 20 8.54 1.82 -9.01
CA PHE A 20 9.80 1.35 -8.46
C PHE A 20 10.94 1.72 -9.38
N ALA A 21 11.91 2.47 -8.85
CA ALA A 21 13.15 2.75 -9.56
C ALA A 21 13.83 1.43 -9.96
N GLY A 22 14.49 1.39 -11.12
CA GLY A 22 15.15 0.16 -11.61
C GLY A 22 16.23 -0.41 -10.68
N ARG A 23 16.71 0.36 -9.69
CA ARG A 23 17.65 -0.08 -8.64
C ARG A 23 17.00 -0.10 -7.25
N ALA A 24 15.68 -0.27 -7.17
CA ALA A 24 14.99 -0.38 -5.89
C ALA A 24 15.49 -1.60 -5.10
N TYR A 25 15.52 -1.47 -3.77
CA TYR A 25 16.01 -2.53 -2.89
C TYR A 25 15.27 -2.53 -1.56
N GLY A 26 15.11 -3.72 -0.99
CA GLY A 26 14.56 -3.94 0.35
C GLY A 26 13.05 -3.74 0.49
N LEU A 27 12.34 -3.22 -0.52
CA LEU A 27 10.90 -2.91 -0.45
C LEU A 27 10.00 -4.15 -0.35
N ASP A 28 10.44 -5.29 -0.90
CA ASP A 28 9.67 -6.54 -0.98
C ASP A 28 9.98 -7.54 0.17
N SER A 29 10.92 -7.19 1.05
CA SER A 29 11.44 -8.12 2.06
C SER A 29 10.44 -8.40 3.18
N LEU A 30 9.70 -7.37 3.59
CA LEU A 30 8.65 -7.42 4.60
C LEU A 30 7.44 -6.66 4.07
N PRO A 31 6.22 -7.06 4.45
CA PRO A 31 5.07 -6.30 4.04
C PRO A 31 5.02 -4.99 4.82
N SER A 32 4.56 -3.95 4.13
CA SER A 32 4.24 -2.65 4.71
C SER A 32 2.80 -2.66 5.24
N GLU A 33 2.55 -1.92 6.30
CA GLU A 33 1.20 -1.61 6.78
C GLU A 33 0.65 -0.47 5.93
N VAL A 34 -0.61 -0.59 5.50
CA VAL A 34 -1.41 0.52 4.97
C VAL A 34 -2.50 0.84 5.96
N SER A 35 -2.86 2.11 6.10
CA SER A 35 -3.97 2.49 6.96
C SER A 35 -4.67 3.76 6.52
N ILE A 36 -5.94 3.86 6.94
CA ILE A 36 -6.73 5.08 6.85
C ILE A 36 -7.40 5.35 8.20
N GLU A 37 -7.45 6.61 8.60
CA GLU A 37 -8.05 7.06 9.85
C GLU A 37 -8.86 8.33 9.60
N VAL A 38 -10.12 8.33 10.06
CA VAL A 38 -11.07 9.44 9.92
C VAL A 38 -11.91 9.54 11.19
N GLY A 39 -11.60 10.52 12.05
CA GLY A 39 -12.24 10.62 13.37
C GLY A 39 -12.00 9.37 14.22
N SER A 40 -13.05 8.67 14.62
CA SER A 40 -12.96 7.41 15.37
C SER A 40 -12.81 6.17 14.48
N TYR A 41 -12.98 6.30 13.16
CA TYR A 41 -12.85 5.21 12.22
C TYR A 41 -11.38 4.98 11.88
N GLN A 42 -10.94 3.71 11.91
CA GLN A 42 -9.62 3.30 11.44
C GLN A 42 -9.72 1.97 10.69
N SER A 43 -9.02 1.87 9.57
CA SER A 43 -8.78 0.62 8.85
C SER A 43 -7.30 0.41 8.64
N ARG A 44 -6.87 -0.86 8.66
CA ARG A 44 -5.48 -1.27 8.45
C ARG A 44 -5.43 -2.48 7.53
N GLY A 45 -4.39 -2.52 6.71
CA GLY A 45 -4.10 -3.61 5.80
C GLY A 45 -2.59 -3.86 5.71
N SER A 46 -2.21 -4.87 4.95
CA SER A 46 -0.81 -5.21 4.74
C SER A 46 -0.56 -5.48 3.27
N ILE A 47 0.55 -4.96 2.74
CA ILE A 47 0.89 -5.03 1.32
C ILE A 47 2.38 -5.32 1.11
N TYR A 48 2.71 -6.16 0.14
CA TYR A 48 4.09 -6.35 -0.31
C TYR A 48 4.41 -5.41 -1.47
N LEU A 49 5.41 -4.54 -1.29
CA LEU A 49 5.84 -3.57 -2.30
C LEU A 49 6.71 -4.23 -3.37
N ARG A 50 6.07 -5.01 -4.24
CA ARG A 50 6.68 -5.67 -5.40
C ARG A 50 5.76 -5.59 -6.61
N ARG A 51 6.33 -5.57 -7.81
CA ARG A 51 5.56 -5.65 -9.05
C ARG A 51 4.97 -7.05 -9.20
N GLN A 52 3.69 -7.14 -9.56
CA GLN A 52 3.05 -8.43 -9.80
C GLN A 52 3.54 -9.03 -11.12
N GLU A 53 4.46 -9.98 -11.05
CA GLU A 53 4.97 -10.62 -12.26
C GLU A 53 3.95 -11.60 -12.86
N ARG A 54 3.53 -11.33 -14.10
CA ARG A 54 2.82 -12.30 -14.92
C ARG A 54 3.80 -13.40 -15.36
N ARG A 55 3.91 -14.44 -14.53
CA ARG A 55 4.31 -15.80 -14.91
C ARG A 55 5.65 -15.89 -15.66
N ARG A 56 6.78 -15.59 -15.00
CA ARG A 56 8.11 -16.07 -15.43
C ARG A 56 9.03 -16.26 -14.23
N GLU A 57 9.34 -17.51 -13.95
CA GLU A 57 10.20 -17.96 -12.85
C GLU A 57 11.59 -17.30 -12.91
N SER A 58 12.16 -17.01 -11.74
CA SER A 58 13.58 -16.72 -11.61
C SER A 58 14.06 -17.33 -10.29
N LEU A 59 15.23 -17.99 -10.34
CA LEU A 59 15.90 -18.62 -9.20
C LEU A 59 16.16 -17.63 -8.04
N GLU A 60 16.16 -16.32 -8.32
CA GLU A 60 16.20 -15.25 -7.32
C GLU A 60 15.02 -15.32 -6.32
N ARG A 61 13.84 -15.79 -6.74
CA ARG A 61 12.70 -16.00 -5.82
C ARG A 61 13.02 -17.02 -4.73
N VAL A 62 13.74 -18.09 -5.05
CA VAL A 62 14.08 -19.14 -4.08
C VAL A 62 15.04 -18.58 -3.01
N TRP A 63 16.00 -17.74 -3.41
CA TRP A 63 16.91 -17.07 -2.48
C TRP A 63 16.22 -16.02 -1.61
N ILE A 64 15.32 -15.20 -2.17
CA ILE A 64 14.54 -14.19 -1.43
C ILE A 64 13.54 -14.86 -0.47
N LEU A 65 12.87 -15.94 -0.90
CA LEU A 65 11.91 -16.65 -0.06
C LEU A 65 12.59 -17.36 1.13
N ASN A 66 13.73 -18.04 0.89
CA ASN A 66 14.47 -18.75 1.95
C ASN A 66 15.04 -17.81 3.02
N ARG A 67 15.47 -16.59 2.66
CA ARG A 67 15.98 -15.61 3.64
C ARG A 67 14.88 -15.00 4.51
N ASN A 68 13.65 -14.96 4.01
CA ASN A 68 12.52 -14.29 4.66
C ASN A 68 11.64 -15.22 5.50
N GLU A 69 11.87 -16.54 5.50
CA GLU A 69 11.02 -17.49 6.23
C GLU A 69 10.99 -17.22 7.75
N ALA A 70 12.15 -16.90 8.34
CA ALA A 70 12.25 -16.48 9.73
C ALA A 70 11.53 -15.15 10.01
N LEU A 71 11.60 -14.19 9.08
CA LEU A 71 10.95 -12.88 9.22
C LEU A 71 9.42 -12.94 9.01
N ARG A 72 8.94 -13.81 8.10
CA ARG A 72 7.52 -14.05 7.82
C ARG A 72 6.78 -14.67 9.00
N SER A 73 7.47 -15.44 9.85
CA SER A 73 6.90 -15.95 11.11
C SER A 73 6.39 -14.85 12.06
N ARG A 74 6.90 -13.61 11.91
CA ARG A 74 6.51 -12.42 12.71
C ARG A 74 5.33 -11.63 12.09
N VAL A 75 4.71 -12.14 11.03
CA VAL A 75 3.63 -11.46 10.31
C VAL A 75 2.33 -12.26 10.44
N VAL A 76 1.23 -11.56 10.74
CA VAL A 76 -0.11 -12.13 10.76
C VAL A 76 -0.47 -12.55 9.33
N LYS A 77 -0.85 -13.81 9.12
CA LYS A 77 -1.35 -14.31 7.84
C LYS A 77 -2.67 -13.61 7.49
N GLY A 78 -2.62 -12.62 6.61
CA GLY A 78 -3.76 -12.07 5.87
C GLY A 78 -3.62 -12.37 4.38
N GLU A 79 -4.60 -11.96 3.57
CA GLU A 79 -4.45 -12.01 2.11
C GLU A 79 -3.25 -11.14 1.67
N GLU A 80 -2.34 -11.72 0.89
CA GLU A 80 -1.16 -11.00 0.39
C GLU A 80 -1.59 -10.04 -0.73
N HIS A 81 -1.77 -8.77 -0.41
CA HIS A 81 -1.97 -7.74 -1.42
C HIS A 81 -0.63 -7.31 -2.03
N VAL A 82 -0.65 -6.97 -3.32
CA VAL A 82 0.48 -6.39 -4.07
C VAL A 82 -0.03 -5.21 -4.90
N PRO A 83 0.82 -4.19 -5.17
CA PRO A 83 0.49 -3.09 -6.05
C PRO A 83 -0.03 -3.59 -7.41
N GLN A 84 -1.06 -2.93 -7.92
CA GLN A 84 -1.68 -3.26 -9.20
C GLN A 84 -1.18 -2.33 -10.30
N GLU A 85 -0.91 -2.88 -11.48
CA GLU A 85 -0.47 -2.09 -12.63
C GLU A 85 -1.65 -1.39 -13.30
N ARG A 86 -1.47 -0.09 -13.54
CA ARG A 86 -2.42 0.77 -14.25
C ARG A 86 -2.10 0.80 -15.74
N GLY A 87 -3.05 1.28 -16.55
CA GLY A 87 -2.86 1.45 -17.99
C GLY A 87 -1.85 2.53 -18.39
N ASP A 88 -1.47 3.41 -17.46
CA ASP A 88 -0.51 4.51 -17.65
C ASP A 88 0.93 4.13 -17.26
N GLY A 89 1.16 2.89 -16.81
CA GLY A 89 2.48 2.39 -16.40
C GLY A 89 2.82 2.58 -14.93
N TRP A 90 2.01 3.34 -14.18
CA TRP A 90 2.13 3.47 -12.73
C TRP A 90 1.53 2.25 -12.01
N LEU A 91 1.90 2.09 -10.74
CA LEU A 91 1.29 1.12 -9.83
C LEU A 91 0.35 1.83 -8.86
N GLU A 92 -0.74 1.18 -8.49
CA GLU A 92 -1.64 1.64 -7.42
C GLU A 92 -1.62 0.70 -6.22
N ILE A 93 -1.60 1.32 -5.04
CA ILE A 93 -1.69 0.66 -3.74
C ILE A 93 -2.98 1.14 -3.07
N GLU A 94 -3.90 0.22 -2.79
CA GLU A 94 -5.09 0.53 -1.99
C GLU A 94 -4.67 0.78 -0.53
N LEU A 95 -4.96 1.97 -0.02
CA LEU A 95 -4.71 2.35 1.38
C LEU A 95 -5.90 2.04 2.30
N GLY A 96 -7.08 1.90 1.70
CA GLY A 96 -8.34 1.60 2.37
C GLY A 96 -9.50 2.42 1.81
N GLU A 97 -10.64 2.33 2.49
CA GLU A 97 -11.84 3.12 2.20
C GLU A 97 -12.35 3.85 3.43
N PHE A 98 -13.03 4.98 3.22
CA PHE A 98 -13.64 5.76 4.29
C PHE A 98 -14.87 6.50 3.77
N TYR A 99 -15.82 6.75 4.66
CA TYR A 99 -17.04 7.49 4.32
C TYR A 99 -16.88 8.99 4.65
N SER A 100 -17.17 9.85 3.68
CA SER A 100 -17.32 11.29 3.89
C SER A 100 -18.78 11.58 4.21
N ASP A 101 -19.09 11.96 5.45
CA ASP A 101 -20.44 12.29 5.93
C ASP A 101 -20.75 13.81 5.84
N GLY A 102 -19.85 14.60 5.25
CA GLY A 102 -19.97 16.06 5.19
C GLY A 102 -19.60 16.77 6.49
N SER A 103 -19.07 16.07 7.50
CA SER A 103 -18.48 16.68 8.68
C SER A 103 -17.06 17.16 8.43
N ASP A 104 -16.53 18.04 9.29
CA ASP A 104 -15.16 18.54 9.23
C ASP A 104 -14.23 17.58 9.99
N LYS A 105 -13.67 16.61 9.25
CA LYS A 105 -12.78 15.57 9.79
C LYS A 105 -11.48 15.53 9.00
N GLU A 106 -10.39 15.28 9.71
CA GLU A 106 -9.12 14.96 9.08
C GLU A 106 -9.09 13.49 8.67
N VAL A 107 -8.72 13.26 7.41
CA VAL A 107 -8.35 11.96 6.84
C VAL A 107 -6.83 11.84 6.89
N LYS A 108 -6.36 10.82 7.61
CA LYS A 108 -4.96 10.40 7.63
C LYS A 108 -4.83 9.10 6.87
N MET A 109 -3.89 9.06 5.93
CA MET A 109 -3.58 7.90 5.10
C MET A 109 -2.10 7.58 5.28
N SER A 110 -1.76 6.30 5.41
CA SER A 110 -0.36 5.92 5.58
C SER A 110 0.00 4.64 4.86
N LEU A 111 1.23 4.60 4.37
CA LEU A 111 1.96 3.40 3.98
C LEU A 111 3.24 3.41 4.82
N LYS A 112 3.39 2.43 5.71
CA LYS A 112 4.49 2.40 6.66
C LYS A 112 5.02 0.99 6.84
N GLU A 113 6.32 0.83 6.74
CA GLU A 113 6.96 -0.36 7.25
C GLU A 113 7.19 -0.26 8.76
N VAL A 114 6.75 -1.28 9.49
CA VAL A 114 6.76 -1.28 10.96
C VAL A 114 7.61 -2.41 11.57
N LYS A 115 8.28 -3.22 10.75
CA LYS A 115 8.91 -4.48 11.20
C LYS A 115 10.38 -4.67 10.82
N GLY A 116 10.86 -4.05 9.75
CA GLY A 116 12.24 -4.21 9.29
C GLY A 116 13.18 -3.14 9.83
N GLU A 117 14.44 -3.52 10.01
CA GLU A 117 15.55 -2.61 10.37
C GLU A 117 16.51 -2.38 9.18
N HIS A 118 16.14 -2.84 7.99
CA HIS A 118 16.99 -2.79 6.80
C HIS A 118 16.79 -1.50 6.00
N LEU A 119 17.87 -1.04 5.35
CA LEU A 119 17.80 0.08 4.41
C LEU A 119 16.91 -0.28 3.22
N LYS A 120 16.11 0.69 2.78
CA LYS A 120 15.20 0.57 1.65
C LYS A 120 15.29 1.79 0.77
N GLY A 121 15.05 1.59 -0.52
CA GLY A 121 15.12 2.68 -1.46
C GLY A 121 14.46 2.34 -2.79
N GLY A 122 14.16 3.39 -3.55
CA GLY A 122 13.61 3.28 -4.90
C GLY A 122 12.09 3.27 -5.00
N LEU A 123 11.35 3.65 -3.95
CA LEU A 123 9.92 3.95 -4.08
C LEU A 123 9.77 5.38 -4.65
N ILE A 124 9.14 5.48 -5.81
CA ILE A 124 8.78 6.74 -6.45
C ILE A 124 7.30 6.98 -6.18
N VAL A 125 6.93 8.17 -5.71
CA VAL A 125 5.54 8.52 -5.39
C VAL A 125 5.09 9.62 -6.33
N GLU A 126 4.02 9.36 -7.08
CA GLU A 126 3.35 10.37 -7.90
C GLU A 126 2.37 11.19 -7.06
N GLY A 127 1.53 10.51 -6.27
CA GLY A 127 0.53 11.17 -5.46
C GLY A 127 -0.49 10.23 -4.82
N ILE A 128 -1.56 10.83 -4.29
CA ILE A 128 -2.69 10.12 -3.70
C ILE A 128 -3.93 10.41 -4.55
N GLU A 129 -4.68 9.37 -4.88
CA GLU A 129 -5.97 9.48 -5.55
C GLU A 129 -7.11 9.02 -4.63
N LEU A 130 -8.15 9.83 -4.53
CA LEU A 130 -9.40 9.48 -3.87
C LEU A 130 -10.48 9.27 -4.93
N ARG A 131 -11.03 8.06 -4.98
CA ARG A 131 -12.04 7.68 -5.97
C ARG A 131 -13.36 7.39 -5.26
N PRO A 132 -14.46 8.10 -5.59
CA PRO A 132 -15.76 7.81 -5.04
C PRO A 132 -16.22 6.42 -5.51
N LYS A 133 -16.78 5.64 -4.60
CA LYS A 133 -17.37 4.32 -4.85
C LYS A 133 -18.88 4.53 -4.97
N LEU A 134 -19.39 4.34 -6.18
CA LEU A 134 -20.82 4.40 -6.49
C LEU A 134 -21.54 3.17 -5.92
#